data_AF-A0A024QIQ0-F1
#
_entry.id   AF-A0A024QIQ0-F1
#
_cell.length_a   1.000
_cell.length_b   1.000
_cell.length_c   1.000
_cell.angle_alpha   90.00
_cell.angle_beta   90.00
_cell.angle_gamma   90.00
#
_symmetry.space_group_name_H-M   'P 1'
#
loop_
_entity.id
_entity.type
_entity.pdbx_description
1 polymer ?
#
loop_
_entity_poly.entity_id
_entity_poly.type
_entity_poly.pdbx_seq_one_letter_code
_entity_poly.pdbx_strand_id
1 'polypeptide(L)'
;MSKTGPKTEAGLAAISASAKELDHTAWTSNPDAVEAIQVAKRLRNTKHGLYASVPIICKAEACPYSHSCPLVEMEKAPYGEKCPIEIAAIEDLFERYAEHFEIDLENRKASDTIDLMIVKDLVDADIGLLRCDNKMAWDADYIVNNTVGMSEDGEPITRQELHPLTDYKEKLINRKNKSYQLLNSTRKDKEGQKLTIKQDPSVQAAEMVKVNQDMEKNKQSEHEAKKAYYKKMNMKMPEEDDIIDVEPIDYNEEE
;
A
#
# COMPACT_ATOMS: atom_id res chain seq x y z
N MET A 1 27.19 32.96 3.71
CA MET A 1 26.33 33.93 2.99
C MET A 1 24.89 33.45 3.07
N SER A 2 23.93 34.37 3.15
CA SER A 2 22.47 34.19 3.07
C SER A 2 21.78 33.29 4.12
N LYS A 3 21.47 33.83 5.29
CA LYS A 3 20.53 33.25 6.27
C LYS A 3 19.08 33.52 5.83
N THR A 4 18.41 32.52 5.28
CA THR A 4 16.98 32.57 4.93
C THR A 4 16.17 31.79 5.96
N GLY A 5 15.69 32.51 6.97
CA GLY A 5 14.73 32.04 7.97
C GLY A 5 13.85 33.22 8.43
N PRO A 6 12.62 32.98 8.90
CA PRO A 6 11.66 34.03 9.25
C PRO A 6 12.17 34.89 10.42
N LYS A 7 12.20 36.21 10.22
CA LYS A 7 12.81 37.20 11.14
C LYS A 7 11.80 37.99 11.99
N THR A 8 10.49 37.78 11.80
CA THR A 8 9.46 38.56 12.49
C THR A 8 9.09 37.89 13.81
N GLU A 9 8.87 38.71 14.84
CA GLU A 9 8.49 38.26 16.19
C GLU A 9 7.16 37.48 16.18
N ALA A 10 6.23 37.88 15.30
CA ALA A 10 5.01 37.14 15.01
C ALA A 10 5.26 35.77 14.33
N GLY A 11 6.30 35.66 13.49
CA GLY A 11 6.70 34.40 12.86
C GLY A 11 7.33 33.42 13.86
N LEU A 12 8.08 33.93 14.83
CA LEU A 12 8.62 33.15 15.95
C LEU A 12 7.52 32.74 16.94
N ALA A 13 6.51 33.59 17.17
CA ALA A 13 5.37 33.29 18.03
C ALA A 13 4.38 32.28 17.41
N ALA A 14 4.17 32.32 16.09
CA ALA A 14 3.39 31.30 15.38
C ALA A 14 4.08 29.92 15.39
N ILE A 15 5.42 29.93 15.39
CA ILE A 15 6.26 28.73 15.54
C ILE A 15 6.13 28.13 16.95
N SER A 16 6.04 28.95 18.00
CA SER A 16 5.94 28.49 19.39
C SER A 16 4.51 28.05 19.77
N ALA A 17 3.47 28.66 19.18
CA ALA A 17 2.08 28.27 19.41
C ALA A 17 1.75 26.86 18.87
N SER A 18 2.38 26.45 17.76
CA SER A 18 2.22 25.11 17.16
C SER A 18 3.07 24.02 17.84
N ALA A 19 3.81 24.34 18.92
CA ALA A 19 4.68 23.41 19.65
C ALA A 19 3.97 22.68 20.80
N LYS A 20 2.64 22.77 20.92
CA LYS A 20 1.84 22.00 21.88
C LYS A 20 1.59 20.57 21.37
N GLU A 21 2.64 19.76 21.17
CA GLU A 21 2.50 18.31 21.04
C GLU A 21 3.88 17.61 21.15
N LEU A 22 4.08 16.98 22.32
CA LEU A 22 5.25 16.23 22.80
C LEU A 22 6.43 17.09 23.31
N ASP A 23 6.70 16.97 24.61
CA ASP A 23 7.81 17.63 25.29
C ASP A 23 9.15 16.96 24.94
N HIS A 24 9.98 17.67 24.16
CA HIS A 24 11.28 17.19 23.68
C HIS A 24 12.36 17.15 24.78
N THR A 25 12.11 17.78 25.93
CA THR A 25 13.02 17.75 27.08
C THR A 25 13.13 16.37 27.71
N ALA A 26 12.16 15.48 27.45
CA ALA A 26 12.22 14.07 27.87
C ALA A 26 13.36 13.27 27.20
N TRP A 27 13.86 13.73 26.04
CA TRP A 27 14.91 13.03 25.28
C TRP A 27 16.25 13.76 25.32
N THR A 28 16.25 15.09 25.44
CA THR A 28 17.47 15.88 25.51
C THR A 28 17.24 17.19 26.25
N SER A 29 18.15 17.53 27.16
CA SER A 29 18.12 18.81 27.89
C SER A 29 18.93 19.91 27.18
N ASN A 30 19.60 19.59 26.06
CA ASN A 30 20.37 20.56 25.29
C ASN A 30 19.44 21.44 24.43
N PRO A 31 19.42 22.78 24.59
CA PRO A 31 18.54 23.68 23.85
C PRO A 31 18.76 23.62 22.32
N ASP A 32 20.01 23.49 21.86
CA ASP A 32 20.31 23.39 20.42
C ASP A 32 19.73 22.10 19.81
N ALA A 33 19.71 21.03 20.60
CA ALA A 33 19.14 19.76 20.18
C ALA A 33 17.61 19.82 20.09
N VAL A 34 16.95 20.55 21.00
CA VAL A 34 15.50 20.78 20.95
C VAL A 34 15.13 21.58 19.71
N GLU A 35 15.88 22.64 19.39
CA GLU A 35 15.67 23.43 18.17
C GLU A 35 15.89 22.57 16.91
N ALA A 36 16.96 21.77 16.88
CA ALA A 36 17.23 20.86 15.77
C ALA A 36 16.10 19.82 15.57
N ILE A 37 15.53 19.28 16.65
CA ILE A 37 14.38 18.36 16.59
C ILE A 37 13.15 19.05 15.97
N GLN A 38 12.90 20.31 16.32
CA GLN A 38 11.79 21.07 15.74
C GLN A 38 11.99 21.32 14.23
N VAL A 39 13.21 21.65 13.81
CA VAL A 39 13.55 21.78 12.37
C VAL A 39 13.38 20.46 11.65
N ALA A 40 13.88 19.36 12.23
CA ALA A 40 13.74 18.02 11.66
C ALA A 40 12.28 17.57 11.53
N LYS A 41 11.41 17.89 12.51
CA LYS A 41 9.96 17.65 12.43
C LYS A 41 9.34 18.38 11.23
N ARG A 42 9.68 19.66 11.03
CA ARG A 42 9.16 20.42 9.88
C ARG A 42 9.62 19.83 8.55
N LEU A 43 10.88 19.44 8.44
CA LEU A 43 11.42 18.79 7.25
C LEU A 43 10.71 17.46 6.95
N ARG A 44 10.43 16.65 7.99
CA ARG A 44 9.66 15.40 7.83
C ARG A 44 8.20 15.61 7.47
N ASN A 45 7.58 16.71 7.93
CA ASN A 45 6.19 17.03 7.60
C ASN A 45 6.02 17.61 6.19
N THR A 46 7.09 17.87 5.45
CA THR A 46 6.98 18.26 4.04
C THR A 46 6.43 17.09 3.19
N LYS A 47 5.75 17.41 2.08
CA LYS A 47 5.18 16.40 1.16
C LYS A 47 6.24 15.38 0.67
N HIS A 48 7.50 15.81 0.60
CA HIS A 48 8.62 15.02 0.08
C HIS A 48 9.52 14.42 1.17
N GLY A 49 9.23 14.65 2.45
CA GLY A 49 10.07 14.19 3.56
C GLY A 49 10.23 12.67 3.63
N LEU A 50 9.29 11.91 3.05
CA LEU A 50 9.29 10.45 3.04
C LEU A 50 10.34 9.85 2.08
N TYR A 51 10.63 10.52 0.97
CA TYR A 51 11.51 10.02 -0.10
C TYR A 51 12.71 10.94 -0.39
N ALA A 52 12.94 11.97 0.42
CA ALA A 52 14.08 12.88 0.28
C ALA A 52 15.47 12.18 0.27
N SER A 53 15.58 10.99 0.85
CA SER A 53 16.83 10.22 0.88
C SER A 53 17.08 9.38 -0.38
N VAL A 54 16.07 9.14 -1.20
CA VAL A 54 16.10 8.18 -2.32
C VAL A 54 16.95 8.64 -3.50
N PRO A 55 16.87 9.91 -3.95
CA PRO A 55 17.67 10.36 -5.09
C PRO A 55 19.18 10.34 -4.76
N ILE A 56 19.99 9.95 -5.76
CA ILE A 56 21.45 10.06 -5.69
C ILE A 56 21.90 11.52 -5.75
N ILE A 57 23.16 11.76 -5.39
CA ILE A 57 23.81 13.06 -5.55
C ILE A 57 24.31 13.19 -7.00
N CYS A 58 23.96 14.31 -7.64
CA CYS A 58 24.38 14.62 -8.99
C CYS A 58 25.89 14.94 -9.03
N LYS A 59 26.59 14.31 -9.96
CA LYS A 59 28.03 14.54 -10.21
C LYS A 59 28.29 15.29 -11.53
N ALA A 60 27.25 15.85 -12.15
CA ALA A 60 27.32 16.48 -13.47
C ALA A 60 28.05 15.58 -14.50
N GLU A 61 29.11 16.08 -15.13
CA GLU A 61 29.92 15.33 -16.11
C GLU A 61 30.58 14.07 -15.54
N ALA A 62 30.90 14.07 -14.24
CA ALA A 62 31.49 12.91 -13.54
C ALA A 62 30.43 11.87 -13.09
N CYS A 63 29.16 12.04 -13.50
CA CYS A 63 28.13 11.05 -13.25
C CYS A 63 28.36 9.79 -14.11
N PRO A 64 28.18 8.57 -13.57
CA PRO A 64 28.23 7.34 -14.37
C PRO A 64 27.24 7.31 -15.55
N TYR A 65 26.21 8.15 -15.48
CA TYR A 65 25.15 8.28 -16.48
C TYR A 65 25.28 9.56 -17.31
N SER A 66 26.41 10.27 -17.26
CA SER A 66 26.56 11.57 -17.94
C SER A 66 26.28 11.49 -19.44
N HIS A 67 26.69 10.40 -20.09
CA HIS A 67 26.47 10.15 -21.51
C HIS A 67 25.00 10.05 -21.93
N SER A 68 24.12 9.59 -21.04
CA SER A 68 22.68 9.44 -21.31
C SER A 68 21.81 10.46 -20.58
N CYS A 69 22.43 11.39 -19.83
CA CYS A 69 21.73 12.36 -19.02
C CYS A 69 21.37 13.62 -19.83
N PRO A 70 20.08 13.91 -20.07
CA PRO A 70 19.67 15.10 -20.83
C PRO A 70 20.07 16.41 -20.15
N LEU A 71 20.17 16.42 -18.82
CA LEU A 71 20.57 17.62 -18.08
C LEU A 71 22.05 17.95 -18.23
N VAL A 72 22.90 16.96 -18.51
CA VAL A 72 24.32 17.20 -18.83
C VAL A 72 24.42 17.76 -20.25
N GLU A 73 23.70 17.17 -21.21
CA GLU A 73 23.64 17.66 -22.60
C GLU A 73 23.13 19.12 -22.69
N MET A 74 22.17 19.47 -21.84
CA MET A 74 21.62 20.84 -21.76
C MET A 74 22.41 21.78 -20.84
N GLU A 75 23.56 21.36 -20.29
CA GLU A 75 24.39 22.14 -19.35
C GLU A 75 23.62 22.65 -18.11
N LYS A 76 22.61 21.89 -17.67
CA LYS A 76 21.72 22.21 -16.53
C LYS A 76 21.88 21.27 -15.34
N ALA A 77 22.89 20.41 -15.33
CA ALA A 77 23.11 19.43 -14.27
C ALA A 77 23.64 20.12 -12.97
N PRO A 78 22.90 20.08 -11.85
CA PRO A 78 23.31 20.76 -10.62
C PRO A 78 24.28 19.89 -9.81
N TYR A 79 25.58 20.17 -9.91
CA TYR A 79 26.61 19.43 -9.17
C TYR A 79 26.40 19.51 -7.64
N GLY A 80 26.50 18.38 -6.95
CA GLY A 80 26.44 18.29 -5.49
C GLY A 80 25.02 18.27 -4.92
N GLU A 81 24.00 18.60 -5.71
CA GLU A 81 22.59 18.52 -5.33
C GLU A 81 22.00 17.14 -5.60
N LYS A 82 20.80 16.90 -5.09
CA LYS A 82 20.04 15.68 -5.40
C LYS A 82 19.69 15.63 -6.89
N CYS A 83 19.77 14.44 -7.49
CA CYS A 83 19.56 14.23 -8.93
C CYS A 83 18.14 14.67 -9.36
N PRO A 84 18.00 15.69 -10.22
CA PRO A 84 16.67 16.19 -10.59
C PRO A 84 15.85 15.20 -11.43
N ILE A 85 16.51 14.37 -12.25
CA ILE A 85 15.84 13.34 -13.06
C ILE A 85 15.18 12.30 -12.14
N GLU A 86 15.90 11.85 -11.11
CA GLU A 86 15.34 10.90 -10.16
C GLU A 86 14.26 11.53 -9.29
N ILE A 87 14.40 12.81 -8.90
CA ILE A 87 13.36 13.53 -8.16
C ILE A 87 12.07 13.56 -8.98
N ALA A 88 12.14 13.98 -10.25
CA ALA A 88 10.98 14.03 -11.12
C ALA A 88 10.34 12.64 -11.31
N ALA A 89 11.17 11.60 -11.47
CA ALA A 89 10.67 10.22 -11.57
C ALA A 89 10.02 9.73 -10.27
N ILE A 90 10.56 10.08 -9.11
CA ILE A 90 9.99 9.74 -7.79
C ILE A 90 8.64 10.42 -7.61
N GLU A 91 8.53 11.72 -7.93
CA GLU A 91 7.28 12.47 -7.83
C GLU A 91 6.19 11.84 -8.70
N ASP A 92 6.49 11.59 -9.98
CA ASP A 92 5.58 10.95 -10.94
C ASP A 92 5.17 9.53 -10.51
N LEU A 93 6.12 8.69 -10.11
CA LEU A 93 5.82 7.33 -9.64
C LEU A 93 4.98 7.32 -8.36
N PHE A 94 5.30 8.21 -7.42
CA PHE A 94 4.59 8.29 -6.15
C PHE A 94 3.15 8.76 -6.36
N GLU A 95 2.92 9.78 -7.20
CA GLU A 95 1.58 10.24 -7.55
C GLU A 95 0.76 9.14 -8.24
N ARG A 96 1.34 8.45 -9.23
CA ARG A 96 0.67 7.33 -9.92
C ARG A 96 0.30 6.19 -8.98
N TYR A 97 1.19 5.84 -8.06
CA TYR A 97 0.88 4.80 -7.07
C TYR A 97 -0.16 5.26 -6.05
N ALA A 98 -0.06 6.49 -5.57
CA ALA A 98 -1.06 7.05 -4.65
C ALA A 98 -2.45 7.10 -5.31
N GLU A 99 -2.54 7.49 -6.58
CA GLU A 99 -3.78 7.50 -7.36
C GLU A 99 -4.32 6.08 -7.60
N HIS A 100 -3.48 5.15 -8.08
CA HIS A 100 -3.87 3.76 -8.31
C HIS A 100 -4.40 3.08 -7.05
N PHE A 101 -3.82 3.43 -5.90
CA PHE A 101 -4.22 2.90 -4.61
C PHE A 101 -5.26 3.80 -3.89
N GLU A 102 -5.76 4.88 -4.50
CA GLU A 102 -6.76 5.77 -3.89
C GLU A 102 -6.36 6.26 -2.49
N ILE A 103 -5.07 6.56 -2.28
CA ILE A 103 -4.55 7.03 -1.00
C ILE A 103 -4.74 8.54 -0.90
N ASP A 104 -5.51 8.99 0.09
CA ASP A 104 -5.69 10.43 0.36
C ASP A 104 -4.42 11.02 0.99
N LEU A 105 -3.72 11.86 0.23
CA LEU A 105 -2.48 12.52 0.63
C LEU A 105 -2.71 13.71 1.57
N GLU A 106 -3.90 14.31 1.54
CA GLU A 106 -4.27 15.51 2.29
C GLU A 106 -4.89 15.14 3.66
N ASN A 107 -5.78 14.15 3.72
CA ASN A 107 -6.38 13.66 4.97
C ASN A 107 -5.89 12.27 5.36
N ARG A 108 -4.59 12.17 5.68
CA ARG A 108 -3.95 10.89 6.00
C ARG A 108 -4.55 10.26 7.27
N LYS A 109 -5.17 9.09 7.15
CA LYS A 109 -5.53 8.26 8.30
C LYS A 109 -4.34 7.41 8.74
N ALA A 110 -4.37 6.90 9.96
CA ALA A 110 -3.34 5.97 10.46
C ALA A 110 -3.21 4.71 9.57
N SER A 111 -4.32 4.26 8.96
CA SER A 111 -4.34 3.16 7.99
C SER A 111 -3.57 3.44 6.71
N ASP A 112 -3.47 4.71 6.33
CA ASP A 112 -2.90 5.16 5.06
C ASP A 112 -1.40 5.36 5.21
N THR A 113 -0.91 5.53 6.45
CA THR A 113 0.52 5.65 6.74
C THR A 113 1.29 4.38 6.38
N ILE A 114 0.71 3.19 6.65
CA ILE A 114 1.32 1.91 6.27
C ILE A 114 1.36 1.78 4.75
N ASP A 115 0.25 2.07 4.08
CA ASP A 115 0.14 1.98 2.62
C ASP A 115 1.16 2.94 1.96
N LEU A 116 1.32 4.16 2.48
CA LEU A 116 2.33 5.14 2.04
C LEU A 116 3.77 4.64 2.23
N MET A 117 4.08 3.94 3.32
CA MET A 117 5.41 3.36 3.53
C MET A 117 5.70 2.25 2.51
N ILE A 118 4.72 1.42 2.20
CA ILE A 118 4.89 0.36 1.19
C ILE A 118 5.00 0.96 -0.22
N VAL A 119 4.24 2.03 -0.52
CA VAL A 119 4.38 2.79 -1.77
C VAL A 119 5.76 3.42 -1.89
N LYS A 120 6.30 4.01 -0.82
CA LYS A 120 7.71 4.47 -0.81
C LYS A 120 8.67 3.33 -1.15
N ASP A 121 8.50 2.15 -0.54
CA ASP A 121 9.36 1.00 -0.85
C ASP A 121 9.22 0.50 -2.30
N LEU A 122 8.05 0.65 -2.92
CA LEU A 122 7.84 0.39 -4.35
C LEU A 122 8.62 1.40 -5.21
N VAL A 123 8.48 2.69 -4.93
CA VAL A 123 9.19 3.75 -5.65
C VAL A 123 10.70 3.58 -5.53
N ASP A 124 11.21 3.26 -4.34
CA ASP A 124 12.63 2.96 -4.12
C ASP A 124 13.11 1.79 -5.00
N ALA A 125 12.31 0.73 -5.10
CA ALA A 125 12.63 -0.42 -5.94
C ALA A 125 12.63 -0.05 -7.43
N ASP A 126 11.68 0.74 -7.90
CA ASP A 126 11.58 1.18 -9.29
C ASP A 126 12.72 2.11 -9.70
N ILE A 127 13.10 3.06 -8.84
CA ILE A 127 14.29 3.90 -9.08
C ILE A 127 15.56 3.04 -9.07
N GLY A 128 15.64 2.03 -8.20
CA GLY A 128 16.71 1.04 -8.24
C GLY A 128 16.78 0.30 -9.58
N LEU A 129 15.63 -0.13 -10.12
CA LEU A 129 15.54 -0.80 -11.41
C LEU A 129 15.96 0.13 -12.55
N LEU A 130 15.51 1.39 -12.54
CA LEU A 130 15.92 2.40 -13.51
C LEU A 130 17.45 2.59 -13.53
N ARG A 131 18.11 2.61 -12.36
CA ARG A 131 19.57 2.69 -12.25
C ARG A 131 20.26 1.46 -12.82
N CYS A 132 19.73 0.27 -12.55
CA CYS A 132 20.23 -0.99 -13.10
C CYS A 132 20.11 -1.01 -14.63
N ASP A 133 18.96 -0.59 -15.15
CA ASP A 133 18.69 -0.55 -16.59
C ASP A 133 19.60 0.45 -17.30
N ASN A 134 19.79 1.65 -16.72
CA ASN A 134 20.72 2.64 -17.24
C ASN A 134 22.18 2.14 -17.23
N LYS A 135 22.59 1.41 -16.18
CA LYS A 135 23.94 0.85 -16.07
C LYS A 135 24.13 -0.31 -17.05
N MET A 136 23.12 -1.15 -17.23
CA MET A 136 23.13 -2.27 -18.17
C MET A 136 23.13 -1.80 -19.63
N ALA A 137 22.36 -0.74 -19.93
CA ALA A 137 22.35 -0.12 -21.26
C ALA A 137 23.72 0.45 -21.65
N TRP A 138 24.54 0.85 -20.67
CA TRP A 138 25.90 1.33 -20.90
C TRP A 138 26.91 0.18 -21.10
N ASP A 139 26.91 -0.83 -20.23
CA ASP A 139 27.89 -1.93 -20.27
C ASP A 139 27.66 -2.87 -21.46
N ALA A 140 26.40 -3.08 -21.86
CA ALA A 140 25.92 -3.97 -22.92
C ALA A 140 26.33 -5.46 -22.82
N ASP A 141 27.30 -5.83 -21.98
CA ASP A 141 27.73 -7.19 -21.73
C ASP A 141 27.10 -7.77 -20.45
N TYR A 142 26.61 -9.01 -20.57
CA TYR A 142 26.01 -9.75 -19.46
C TYR A 142 27.00 -10.71 -18.80
N ILE A 143 28.14 -11.00 -19.43
CA ILE A 143 29.13 -11.96 -18.94
C ILE A 143 30.40 -11.20 -18.57
N VAL A 144 30.82 -11.33 -17.31
CA VAL A 144 32.05 -10.71 -16.82
C VAL A 144 33.07 -11.82 -16.54
N ASN A 145 34.29 -11.63 -17.04
CA ASN A 145 35.42 -12.51 -16.75
C ASN A 145 36.02 -12.11 -15.38
N ASN A 146 35.67 -12.87 -14.35
CA ASN A 146 36.20 -12.66 -13.00
C ASN A 146 37.48 -13.48 -12.80
N THR A 147 38.56 -12.85 -12.32
CA THR A 147 39.83 -13.54 -12.07
C THR A 147 39.77 -14.30 -10.75
N VAL A 148 39.75 -15.63 -10.79
CA VAL A 148 39.58 -16.50 -9.61
C VAL A 148 40.92 -16.88 -8.98
N GLY A 149 42.02 -16.80 -9.75
CA GLY A 149 43.37 -17.06 -9.26
C GLY A 149 44.43 -16.76 -10.32
N MET A 150 45.70 -16.86 -9.93
CA MET A 150 46.84 -16.83 -10.86
C MET A 150 47.46 -18.22 -10.95
N SER A 151 47.80 -18.65 -12.16
CA SER A 151 48.63 -19.83 -12.39
C SER A 151 50.06 -19.60 -11.88
N GLU A 152 50.85 -20.67 -11.70
CA GLU A 152 52.28 -20.57 -11.32
C GLU A 152 53.10 -19.77 -12.35
N ASP A 153 52.66 -19.75 -13.61
CA ASP A 153 53.25 -18.96 -14.70
C ASP A 153 52.80 -17.47 -14.72
N GLY A 154 51.98 -17.05 -13.75
CA GLY A 154 51.50 -15.67 -13.63
C GLY A 154 50.31 -15.31 -14.52
N GLU A 155 49.78 -16.26 -15.29
CA GLU A 155 48.57 -16.04 -16.10
C GLU A 155 47.29 -16.06 -15.23
N PRO A 156 46.37 -15.10 -15.41
CA PRO A 156 45.13 -15.05 -14.65
C PRO A 156 44.15 -16.13 -15.15
N ILE A 157 43.70 -17.00 -14.23
CA ILE A 157 42.63 -17.96 -14.49
C ILE A 157 41.30 -17.21 -14.32
N THR A 158 40.63 -16.94 -15.44
CA THR A 158 39.34 -16.27 -15.47
C THR A 158 38.18 -17.27 -15.48
N ARG A 159 37.13 -16.99 -14.70
CA ARG A 159 35.84 -17.64 -14.79
C ARG A 159 34.82 -16.66 -15.38
N GLN A 160 34.00 -17.16 -16.30
CA GLN A 160 32.85 -16.42 -16.80
C GLN A 160 31.71 -16.49 -15.78
N GLU A 161 31.34 -15.35 -15.23
CA GLU A 161 30.21 -15.19 -14.31
C GLU A 161 29.23 -14.17 -14.88
N LEU A 162 27.95 -14.24 -14.47
CA LEU A 162 26.96 -13.24 -14.84
C LEU A 162 27.31 -11.89 -14.20
N HIS A 163 27.00 -10.80 -14.89
CA HIS A 163 27.22 -9.46 -14.37
C HIS A 163 26.45 -9.26 -13.04
N PRO A 164 27.08 -8.84 -11.92
CA PRO A 164 26.42 -8.75 -10.60
C PRO A 164 25.14 -7.89 -10.54
N LEU A 165 24.97 -7.00 -11.53
CA LEU A 165 23.74 -6.21 -11.72
C LEU A 165 22.51 -7.05 -12.05
N THR A 166 22.65 -8.20 -12.72
CA THR A 166 21.53 -9.09 -13.01
C THR A 166 20.92 -9.63 -11.73
N ASP A 167 21.77 -10.08 -10.81
CA ASP A 167 21.34 -10.60 -9.50
C ASP A 167 20.74 -9.48 -8.64
N TYR A 168 21.32 -8.29 -8.69
CA TYR A 168 20.79 -7.13 -7.98
C TYR A 168 19.42 -6.72 -8.54
N LYS A 169 19.27 -6.71 -9.88
CA LYS A 169 18.00 -6.44 -10.55
C LYS A 169 16.94 -7.47 -10.16
N GLU A 170 17.27 -8.75 -10.11
CA GLU A 170 16.35 -9.80 -9.66
C GLU A 170 15.91 -9.58 -8.20
N LYS A 171 16.84 -9.25 -7.30
CA LYS A 171 16.51 -8.90 -5.90
C LYS A 171 15.56 -7.72 -5.80
N LEU A 172 15.73 -6.69 -6.63
CA LEU A 172 14.83 -5.54 -6.68
C LEU A 172 13.45 -5.90 -7.21
N ILE A 173 13.34 -6.71 -8.27
CA ILE A 173 12.06 -7.23 -8.79
C ILE A 173 11.33 -8.03 -7.70
N ASN A 174 12.05 -8.91 -7.01
CA ASN A 174 11.49 -9.71 -5.92
C ASN A 174 11.00 -8.83 -4.76
N ARG A 175 11.73 -7.76 -4.42
CA ARG A 175 11.28 -6.77 -3.42
C ARG A 175 10.02 -6.05 -3.90
N LYS A 176 9.99 -5.58 -5.14
CA LYS A 176 8.83 -4.91 -5.76
C LYS A 176 7.58 -5.80 -5.69
N ASN A 177 7.70 -7.05 -6.13
CA ASN A 177 6.60 -8.01 -6.12
C ASN A 177 6.09 -8.30 -4.70
N LYS A 178 6.99 -8.41 -3.71
CA LYS A 178 6.59 -8.56 -2.30
C LYS A 178 5.83 -7.34 -1.79
N SER A 179 6.29 -6.13 -2.10
CA SER A 179 5.59 -4.89 -1.72
C SER A 179 4.19 -4.81 -2.35
N TYR A 180 4.02 -5.22 -3.61
CA TYR A 180 2.70 -5.32 -4.25
C TYR A 180 1.78 -6.32 -3.55
N GLN A 181 2.30 -7.49 -3.21
CA GLN A 181 1.53 -8.51 -2.50
C GLN A 181 1.07 -8.00 -1.11
N LEU A 182 1.94 -7.29 -0.40
CA LEU A 182 1.63 -6.69 0.90
C LEU A 182 0.57 -5.58 0.81
N LEU A 183 0.61 -4.74 -0.22
CA LEU A 183 -0.42 -3.72 -0.46
C LEU A 183 -1.79 -4.36 -0.75
N ASN A 184 -1.80 -5.43 -1.54
CA ASN A 184 -3.04 -6.15 -1.82
C ASN A 184 -3.56 -6.93 -0.61
N SER A 185 -2.67 -7.51 0.21
CA SER A 185 -3.08 -8.24 1.41
C SER A 185 -3.64 -7.30 2.47
N THR A 186 -2.96 -6.18 2.74
CA THR A 186 -3.42 -5.18 3.72
C THR A 186 -4.80 -4.61 3.39
N ARG A 187 -5.13 -4.46 2.10
CA ARG A 187 -6.48 -4.06 1.64
C ARG A 187 -7.51 -5.16 1.81
N LYS A 188 -7.19 -6.39 1.39
CA LYS A 188 -8.07 -7.56 1.61
C LYS A 188 -8.35 -7.81 3.08
N ASP A 189 -7.37 -7.58 3.95
CA ASP A 189 -7.54 -7.71 5.39
C ASP A 189 -8.45 -6.59 5.94
N LYS A 190 -8.33 -5.36 5.43
CA LYS A 190 -9.23 -4.23 5.75
C LYS A 190 -10.67 -4.50 5.28
N GLU A 191 -10.86 -5.06 4.08
CA GLU A 191 -12.18 -5.43 3.55
C GLU A 191 -12.77 -6.66 4.25
N GLY A 192 -11.94 -7.67 4.51
CA GLY A 192 -12.31 -8.88 5.24
C GLY A 192 -12.72 -8.58 6.68
N GLN A 193 -12.10 -7.59 7.34
CA GLN A 193 -12.54 -7.12 8.65
C GLN A 193 -13.91 -6.42 8.61
N LYS A 194 -14.26 -5.72 7.53
CA LYS A 194 -15.59 -5.11 7.38
C LYS A 194 -16.70 -6.15 7.16
N LEU A 195 -16.40 -7.24 6.46
CA LEU A 195 -17.31 -8.38 6.30
C LEU A 195 -17.39 -9.25 7.56
N THR A 196 -16.29 -9.34 8.31
CA THR A 196 -16.25 -9.99 9.62
C THR A 196 -16.71 -9.03 10.72
N ILE A 197 -17.88 -8.38 10.51
CA ILE A 197 -18.69 -8.03 11.67
C ILE A 197 -19.01 -9.37 12.30
N LYS A 198 -18.38 -9.65 13.45
CA LYS A 198 -18.82 -10.71 14.37
C LYS A 198 -20.31 -10.51 14.61
N GLN A 199 -21.17 -11.14 13.81
CA GLN A 199 -22.45 -11.59 14.34
C GLN A 199 -22.04 -12.62 15.39
N ASP A 200 -22.03 -12.19 16.64
CA ASP A 200 -21.83 -13.10 17.76
C ASP A 200 -22.76 -14.30 17.54
N PRO A 201 -22.26 -15.55 17.63
CA PRO A 201 -23.08 -16.74 17.40
C PRO A 201 -24.35 -16.77 18.24
N SER A 202 -24.33 -16.10 19.40
CA SER A 202 -25.49 -15.90 20.27
C SER A 202 -26.56 -14.98 19.67
N VAL A 203 -26.20 -13.94 18.92
CA VAL A 203 -27.14 -13.02 18.27
C VAL A 203 -27.81 -13.70 17.08
N GLN A 204 -27.05 -14.42 16.24
CA GLN A 204 -27.62 -15.23 15.16
C GLN A 204 -28.55 -16.33 15.71
N ALA A 205 -28.15 -17.02 16.78
CA ALA A 205 -28.98 -18.03 17.41
C ALA A 205 -30.28 -17.43 17.97
N ALA A 206 -30.20 -16.26 18.62
CA ALA A 206 -31.38 -15.56 19.13
C ALA A 206 -32.32 -15.10 18.02
N GLU A 207 -31.78 -14.64 16.88
CA GLU A 207 -32.55 -14.23 15.71
C GLU A 207 -33.26 -15.43 15.07
N MET A 208 -32.57 -16.57 14.93
CA MET A 208 -33.16 -17.81 14.42
C MET A 208 -34.27 -18.36 15.33
N VAL A 209 -34.09 -18.28 16.66
CA VAL A 209 -35.14 -18.67 17.61
C VAL A 209 -36.36 -17.75 17.48
N LYS A 210 -36.14 -16.45 17.30
CA LYS A 210 -37.23 -15.47 17.13
C LYS A 210 -38.00 -15.72 15.83
N VAL A 211 -37.31 -15.99 14.72
CA VAL A 211 -37.94 -16.34 13.44
C VAL A 211 -38.78 -17.60 13.58
N ASN A 212 -38.28 -18.63 14.27
CA ASN A 212 -39.05 -19.85 14.50
C ASN A 212 -40.32 -19.60 15.33
N GLN A 213 -40.23 -18.79 16.39
CA GLN A 213 -41.39 -18.42 17.21
C GLN A 213 -42.44 -17.62 16.42
N ASP A 214 -42.02 -16.72 15.54
CA ASP A 214 -42.92 -15.93 14.72
C ASP A 214 -43.58 -16.80 13.62
N MET A 215 -42.86 -17.79 13.09
CA MET A 215 -43.42 -18.80 12.19
C MET A 215 -44.48 -19.68 12.86
N GLU A 216 -44.26 -20.09 14.12
CA GLU A 216 -45.25 -20.86 14.88
C GLU A 216 -46.53 -20.05 15.15
N LYS A 217 -46.39 -18.78 15.52
CA LYS A 217 -47.54 -17.87 15.71
C LYS A 217 -48.34 -17.69 14.43
N ASN A 218 -47.65 -17.50 13.29
CA ASN A 218 -48.32 -17.39 12.00
C ASN A 218 -49.10 -18.66 11.66
N LYS A 219 -48.51 -19.85 11.84
CA LYS A 219 -49.20 -21.13 11.63
C LYS A 219 -50.44 -21.29 12.52
N GLN A 220 -50.36 -20.88 13.78
CA GLN A 220 -51.51 -20.91 14.69
C GLN A 220 -52.62 -19.97 14.22
N SER A 221 -52.27 -18.75 13.83
CA SER A 221 -53.24 -17.77 13.32
C SER A 221 -53.91 -18.23 12.03
N GLU A 222 -53.17 -18.87 11.13
CA GLU A 222 -53.71 -19.47 9.90
C GLU A 222 -54.64 -20.64 10.20
N HIS A 223 -54.28 -21.48 11.17
CA HIS A 223 -55.12 -22.58 11.60
C HIS A 223 -56.44 -22.07 12.20
N GLU A 224 -56.39 -21.06 13.06
CA GLU A 224 -57.57 -20.43 13.65
C GLU A 224 -58.45 -19.76 12.60
N ALA A 225 -57.85 -19.03 11.65
CA ALA A 225 -58.56 -18.43 10.52
C ALA A 225 -59.25 -19.48 9.65
N LYS A 226 -58.56 -20.60 9.34
CA LYS A 226 -59.15 -21.75 8.62
C LYS A 226 -60.33 -22.34 9.39
N LYS A 227 -60.17 -22.62 10.69
CA LYS A 227 -61.26 -23.13 11.56
C LYS A 227 -62.47 -22.22 11.56
N ALA A 228 -62.25 -20.90 11.67
CA ALA A 228 -63.34 -19.91 11.64
C ALA A 228 -64.05 -19.86 10.27
N TYR A 229 -63.31 -20.01 9.18
CA TYR A 229 -63.85 -20.08 7.82
C TYR A 229 -64.74 -21.32 7.63
N TYR A 230 -64.26 -22.52 7.95
CA TYR A 230 -65.04 -23.76 7.82
C TYR A 230 -66.27 -23.77 8.72
N LYS A 231 -66.17 -23.21 9.94
CA LYS A 231 -67.30 -23.03 10.84
C LYS A 231 -68.40 -22.11 10.27
N LYS A 232 -68.03 -21.06 9.53
CA LYS A 232 -68.99 -20.18 8.84
C LYS A 232 -69.67 -20.85 7.64
N MET A 233 -68.94 -21.70 6.92
CA MET A 233 -69.45 -22.47 5.79
C MET A 233 -70.29 -23.70 6.20
N ASN A 234 -70.39 -23.99 7.50
CA ASN A 234 -71.07 -25.17 8.04
C ASN A 234 -70.54 -26.50 7.44
N MET A 235 -69.26 -26.53 7.05
CA MET A 235 -68.56 -27.69 6.49
C MET A 235 -67.57 -28.25 7.52
N LYS A 236 -67.34 -29.57 7.47
CA LYS A 236 -66.34 -30.23 8.31
C LYS A 236 -64.94 -29.88 7.79
N MET A 237 -64.03 -29.51 8.69
CA MET A 237 -62.64 -29.24 8.34
C MET A 237 -61.97 -30.57 7.90
N PRO A 238 -61.20 -30.61 6.80
CA PRO A 238 -60.41 -31.79 6.45
C PRO A 238 -59.34 -32.04 7.53
N GLU A 239 -59.10 -33.32 7.87
CA GLU A 239 -58.00 -33.72 8.75
C GLU A 239 -56.67 -33.67 7.96
N GLU A 240 -55.53 -33.44 8.63
CA GLU A 240 -54.22 -33.26 7.97
C GLU A 240 -53.82 -34.42 7.04
N ASP A 241 -54.44 -35.59 7.19
CA ASP A 241 -54.19 -36.80 6.40
C ASP A 241 -54.99 -36.86 5.07
N ASP A 242 -55.90 -35.92 4.80
CA ASP A 242 -56.69 -35.86 3.55
C ASP A 242 -56.03 -34.99 2.45
N ILE A 243 -54.76 -34.63 2.61
CA ILE A 243 -54.01 -33.90 1.58
C ILE A 243 -53.72 -34.86 0.43
N ILE A 244 -54.30 -34.58 -0.74
CA ILE A 244 -53.92 -35.27 -1.98
C ILE A 244 -52.51 -34.82 -2.32
N ASP A 245 -51.52 -35.68 -2.09
CA ASP A 245 -50.16 -35.50 -2.61
C ASP A 245 -50.25 -35.54 -4.14
N VAL A 246 -50.29 -34.36 -4.74
CA VAL A 246 -50.17 -34.22 -6.20
C VAL A 246 -48.69 -34.32 -6.51
N GLU A 247 -48.28 -35.44 -7.09
CA GLU A 247 -46.93 -35.58 -7.63
C GLU A 247 -46.66 -34.43 -8.62
N PRO A 248 -45.49 -33.76 -8.51
CA PRO A 248 -45.16 -32.68 -9.43
C PRO A 248 -45.13 -33.22 -10.86
N ILE A 249 -45.83 -32.54 -11.76
CA ILE A 249 -45.84 -32.85 -13.19
C ILE A 249 -44.40 -32.74 -13.70
N ASP A 250 -43.80 -33.87 -14.06
CA ASP A 250 -42.50 -33.90 -14.73
C ASP A 250 -42.69 -33.44 -16.18
N TYR A 251 -42.10 -32.30 -16.53
CA TYR A 251 -42.19 -31.72 -17.87
C TYR A 251 -41.11 -32.24 -18.82
N ASN A 252 -40.40 -33.33 -18.49
CA ASN A 252 -39.27 -33.83 -19.29
C ASN A 252 -39.58 -35.01 -20.22
N GLU A 253 -40.85 -35.36 -20.43
CA GLU A 253 -41.24 -36.35 -21.44
C GLU A 253 -42.14 -35.72 -22.50
N GLU A 254 -41.59 -34.85 -23.35
CA GLU A 254 -42.08 -34.60 -24.70
C GLU A 254 -40.97 -33.95 -25.56
N GLU A 255 -40.40 -34.79 -26.44
CA GLU A 255 -39.51 -34.57 -27.62
C GLU A 255 -38.07 -34.02 -27.45
#